data_AF-F4RNL5-F1
#
_entry.id   AF-F4RNL5-F1
#
_cell.length_a   1.000
_cell.length_b   1.000
_cell.length_c   1.000
_cell.angle_alpha   90.00
_cell.angle_beta   90.00
_cell.angle_gamma   90.00
#
_symmetry.space_group_name_H-M   'P 1'
#
loop_
_entity.id
_entity.type
_entity.pdbx_description
1 polymer ?
#
loop_
_entity_poly.entity_id
_entity_poly.type
_entity_poly.pdbx_seq_one_letter_code
_entity_poly.pdbx_strand_id
1 'polypeptide(L)'
;METTETNSSFFPAPPTRYLQFTKPNLTIAKSIQSKTKPNELQFDSDLQKRLIKESLKDLKDIEEIDEEEIERINEIDLRTLLEPPNLDLIKERGGWSSFGDWEPWPGKSSRAMLEGMPKLYEEKMERKDALQALLNTLIYSYLKLLNQLGHQGPPSLSNHSNQVSNTDQIISHIELTSFNMHGLCNELRPRQARETLKLMMKEQAKEKREKARLVLKTCEDLKNDLIGLKNHSGSFDDPIQNIQSNETFDDSMKETDEKTLLKEKQQDWNALLSVVDDL
;
A
#
# COMPACT_ATOMS: atom_id res chain seq x y z
N MET A 1 39.37 -29.10 17.12
CA MET A 1 38.18 -29.03 17.99
C MET A 1 37.91 -27.56 18.18
N GLU A 2 37.15 -26.96 17.27
CA GLU A 2 36.79 -25.54 17.33
C GLU A 2 35.60 -25.38 18.26
N THR A 3 35.75 -24.50 19.24
CA THR A 3 34.79 -24.21 20.29
C THR A 3 33.59 -23.49 19.68
N THR A 4 32.45 -24.17 19.67
CA THR A 4 31.14 -23.57 19.44
C THR A 4 30.80 -22.70 20.65
N GLU A 5 31.42 -21.54 20.74
CA GLU A 5 31.01 -20.50 21.70
C GLU A 5 29.67 -19.95 21.24
N THR A 6 28.62 -20.48 21.88
CA THR A 6 27.26 -19.97 21.82
C THR A 6 27.22 -18.60 22.47
N ASN A 7 27.56 -17.56 21.71
CA ASN A 7 27.18 -16.19 22.03
C ASN A 7 25.65 -16.13 22.05
N SER A 8 25.10 -16.21 23.26
CA SER A 8 23.68 -16.24 23.59
C SER A 8 23.01 -14.89 23.35
N SER A 9 23.02 -14.42 22.10
CA SER A 9 22.13 -13.36 21.64
C SER A 9 20.77 -13.99 21.31
N PHE A 10 19.69 -13.44 21.85
CA PHE A 10 18.31 -13.83 21.52
C PHE A 10 17.98 -13.59 20.04
N PHE A 11 18.73 -12.71 19.38
CA PHE A 11 18.57 -12.40 17.96
C PHE A 11 19.71 -13.00 17.13
N PRO A 12 19.40 -13.60 15.97
CA PRO A 12 20.43 -14.05 15.04
C PRO A 12 21.25 -12.85 14.57
N ALA A 13 22.54 -13.08 14.29
CA ALA A 13 23.37 -12.08 13.63
C ALA A 13 22.76 -11.73 12.26
N PRO A 14 22.90 -10.46 11.81
CA PRO A 14 22.40 -10.05 10.51
C PRO A 14 23.06 -10.89 9.38
N PRO A 15 22.39 -11.08 8.24
CA PRO A 15 22.93 -11.84 7.12
C PRO A 15 24.26 -11.26 6.63
N THR A 16 25.29 -12.08 6.43
CA THR A 16 26.67 -11.68 6.08
C THR A 16 26.78 -10.70 4.90
N ARG A 17 25.78 -10.67 4.01
CA ARG A 17 25.63 -9.69 2.93
C ARG A 17 25.72 -8.23 3.39
N TYR A 18 25.35 -7.90 4.63
CA TYR A 18 25.41 -6.51 5.11
C TYR A 18 26.83 -5.91 5.02
N LEU A 19 27.89 -6.74 5.12
CA LEU A 19 29.29 -6.33 5.02
C LEU A 19 29.66 -5.81 3.61
N GLN A 20 28.89 -6.18 2.60
CA GLN A 20 29.12 -5.79 1.20
C GLN A 20 28.57 -4.38 0.89
N PHE A 21 27.73 -3.81 1.75
CA PHE A 21 27.16 -2.46 1.60
C PHE A 21 28.14 -1.36 2.04
N THR A 22 29.31 -1.30 1.42
CA THR A 22 30.30 -0.24 1.67
C THR A 22 30.04 0.98 0.77
N LYS A 23 30.46 2.17 1.21
CA LYS A 23 30.39 3.41 0.41
C LYS A 23 31.00 3.27 -1.01
N PRO A 24 32.21 2.69 -1.19
CA PRO A 24 32.78 2.49 -2.52
C PRO A 24 31.99 1.47 -3.35
N ASN A 25 31.50 0.38 -2.75
CA ASN A 25 30.68 -0.59 -3.49
C ASN A 25 29.38 0.04 -3.99
N LEU A 26 28.78 0.94 -3.20
CA LEU A 26 27.57 1.67 -3.58
C LEU A 26 27.81 2.70 -4.70
N THR A 27 28.95 3.38 -4.73
CA THR A 27 29.26 4.32 -5.83
C THR A 27 29.47 3.56 -7.14
N ILE A 28 30.22 2.46 -7.11
CA ILE A 28 30.43 1.59 -8.27
C ILE A 28 29.10 0.99 -8.74
N ALA A 29 28.29 0.47 -7.81
CA ALA A 29 26.99 -0.09 -8.12
C ALA A 29 26.04 0.94 -8.77
N LYS A 30 26.00 2.19 -8.28
CA LYS A 30 25.23 3.27 -8.93
C LYS A 30 25.74 3.61 -10.33
N SER A 31 27.05 3.61 -10.52
CA SER A 31 27.68 3.80 -11.84
C SER A 31 27.37 2.66 -12.80
N ILE A 32 27.20 1.43 -12.29
CA ILE A 32 26.74 0.27 -13.07
C ILE A 32 25.26 0.45 -13.43
N GLN A 33 24.42 0.85 -12.48
CA GLN A 33 22.97 1.05 -12.70
C GLN A 33 22.68 2.11 -13.77
N SER A 34 23.45 3.20 -13.82
CA SER A 34 23.27 4.24 -14.84
C SER A 34 23.71 3.81 -16.24
N LYS A 35 24.64 2.85 -16.33
CA LYS A 35 25.19 2.32 -17.59
C LYS A 35 24.40 1.12 -18.12
N THR A 36 23.80 0.32 -17.25
CA THR A 36 23.00 -0.87 -17.61
C THR A 36 21.57 -0.48 -17.94
N LYS A 37 21.05 -0.89 -19.11
CA LYS A 37 19.63 -0.69 -19.47
C LYS A 37 18.74 -1.58 -18.58
N PRO A 38 17.52 -1.14 -18.21
CA PRO A 38 16.66 -1.81 -17.23
C PRO A 38 16.13 -3.21 -17.64
N ASN A 39 16.54 -3.77 -18.79
CA ASN A 39 15.93 -4.98 -19.35
C ASN A 39 16.92 -6.01 -19.93
N GLU A 40 18.22 -5.88 -19.70
CA GLU A 40 19.20 -6.91 -20.08
C GLU A 40 19.47 -7.82 -18.88
N LEU A 41 18.84 -9.00 -18.90
CA LEU A 41 18.87 -10.02 -17.84
C LEU A 41 20.15 -10.88 -17.82
N GLN A 42 21.10 -10.65 -18.72
CA GLN A 42 22.33 -11.46 -18.77
C GLN A 42 23.48 -10.78 -18.02
N PHE A 43 23.94 -11.46 -16.96
CA PHE A 43 25.11 -11.08 -16.19
C PHE A 43 26.37 -11.25 -17.02
N ASP A 44 26.94 -10.14 -17.49
CA ASP A 44 28.26 -10.13 -18.10
C ASP A 44 29.31 -9.85 -17.01
N SER A 45 29.88 -10.92 -16.46
CA SER A 45 30.99 -10.87 -15.47
C SER A 45 32.14 -10.00 -15.97
N ASP A 46 32.34 -9.92 -17.28
CA ASP A 46 33.43 -9.15 -17.88
C ASP A 46 33.08 -7.67 -18.04
N LEU A 47 31.79 -7.31 -18.11
CA LEU A 47 31.34 -5.91 -18.09
C LEU A 47 31.48 -5.32 -16.69
N GLN A 48 31.17 -6.10 -15.64
CA GLN A 48 31.38 -5.69 -14.26
C GLN A 48 32.87 -5.43 -13.98
N LYS A 49 33.76 -6.36 -14.37
CA LYS A 49 35.22 -6.21 -14.23
C LYS A 49 35.76 -4.99 -14.97
N ARG A 50 35.20 -4.67 -16.15
CA ARG A 50 35.58 -3.48 -16.93
C ARG A 50 35.15 -2.19 -16.24
N LEU A 51 33.93 -2.14 -15.72
CA LEU A 51 33.39 -0.97 -15.01
C LEU A 51 34.09 -0.74 -13.67
N ILE A 52 34.41 -1.80 -12.92
CA ILE A 52 35.22 -1.70 -11.69
C ILE A 52 36.59 -1.10 -12.03
N LYS A 53 37.27 -1.61 -13.07
CA LYS A 53 38.57 -1.08 -13.53
C LYS A 53 38.50 0.37 -14.04
N GLU A 54 37.39 0.76 -14.65
CA GLU A 54 37.15 2.14 -15.12
C GLU A 54 36.91 3.09 -13.94
N SER A 55 36.03 2.74 -13.01
CA SER A 55 35.75 3.54 -11.80
C SER A 55 36.95 3.63 -10.84
N LEU A 56 37.79 2.60 -10.77
CA LEU A 56 39.06 2.65 -10.02
C LEU A 56 40.12 3.54 -10.70
N LYS A 57 40.06 3.70 -12.03
CA LYS A 57 40.93 4.63 -12.77
C LYS A 57 40.56 6.09 -12.52
N ASP A 58 39.28 6.39 -12.37
CA ASP A 58 38.78 7.73 -12.05
C ASP A 58 39.11 8.15 -10.60
N LEU A 59 39.42 7.18 -9.72
CA LEU A 59 39.80 7.38 -8.31
C LEU A 59 41.33 7.45 -8.07
N LYS A 60 42.15 7.49 -9.12
CA LYS A 60 43.63 7.45 -9.07
C LYS A 60 44.34 8.61 -8.34
N ASP A 61 43.63 9.43 -7.57
CA ASP A 61 44.24 10.37 -6.62
C ASP A 61 44.43 9.75 -5.21
N ILE A 62 44.05 8.49 -5.00
CA ILE A 62 44.31 7.76 -3.75
C ILE A 62 45.30 6.63 -4.03
N GLU A 63 46.57 6.89 -3.70
CA GLU A 63 47.62 5.87 -3.59
C GLU A 63 47.19 4.78 -2.59
N GLU A 64 47.54 3.52 -2.89
CA GLU A 64 47.24 2.29 -2.12
C GLU A 64 45.77 1.79 -2.16
N ILE A 65 45.38 1.17 -3.29
CA ILE A 65 44.39 0.09 -3.26
C ILE A 65 45.15 -1.19 -3.59
N ASP A 66 45.28 -2.08 -2.62
CA ASP A 66 45.98 -3.37 -2.77
C ASP A 66 45.30 -4.22 -3.85
N GLU A 67 46.09 -4.93 -4.68
CA GLU A 67 45.58 -5.84 -5.71
C GLU A 67 44.61 -6.89 -5.13
N GLU A 68 44.81 -7.28 -3.87
CA GLU A 68 43.93 -8.17 -3.11
C GLU A 68 42.53 -7.59 -2.86
N GLU A 69 42.39 -6.28 -2.70
CA GLU A 69 41.09 -5.64 -2.48
C GLU A 69 40.28 -5.56 -3.78
N ILE A 70 40.97 -5.42 -4.91
CA ILE A 70 40.38 -5.47 -6.25
C ILE A 70 39.89 -6.90 -6.56
N GLU A 71 40.61 -7.94 -6.14
CA GLU A 71 40.15 -9.33 -6.25
C GLU A 71 38.91 -9.60 -5.40
N ARG A 72 38.88 -9.11 -4.15
CA ARG A 72 37.70 -9.21 -3.27
C ARG A 72 36.47 -8.51 -3.87
N ILE A 73 36.64 -7.36 -4.51
CA ILE A 73 35.53 -6.64 -5.17
C ILE A 73 35.09 -7.34 -6.47
N ASN A 74 36.01 -7.97 -7.20
CA ASN A 74 35.69 -8.73 -8.42
C ASN A 74 34.93 -10.04 -8.13
N GLU A 75 35.06 -10.60 -6.94
CA GLU A 75 34.32 -11.79 -6.50
C GLU A 75 32.87 -11.45 -6.07
N ILE A 76 32.62 -10.18 -5.68
CA ILE A 76 31.31 -9.74 -5.21
C ILE A 76 30.42 -9.37 -6.39
N ASP A 77 29.26 -10.04 -6.51
CA ASP A 77 28.22 -9.64 -7.46
C ASP A 77 27.52 -8.36 -6.99
N LEU A 78 27.96 -7.20 -7.51
CA LEU A 78 27.45 -5.88 -7.16
C LEU A 78 25.97 -5.67 -7.59
N ARG A 79 25.43 -6.52 -8.47
CA ARG A 79 23.99 -6.50 -8.83
C ARG A 79 23.12 -6.87 -7.63
N THR A 80 23.60 -7.76 -6.77
CA THR A 80 22.88 -8.17 -5.54
C THR A 80 22.73 -7.05 -4.50
N LEU A 81 23.47 -5.94 -4.66
CA LEU A 81 23.35 -4.72 -3.85
C LEU A 81 22.34 -3.72 -4.43
N LEU A 82 21.99 -3.85 -5.72
CA LEU A 82 21.13 -2.94 -6.45
C LEU A 82 19.72 -3.49 -6.65
N GLU A 83 19.60 -4.81 -6.84
CA GLU A 83 18.32 -5.43 -7.14
C GLU A 83 17.61 -5.88 -5.87
N PRO A 84 16.33 -5.50 -5.68
CA PRO A 84 15.52 -6.13 -4.66
C PRO A 84 15.40 -7.63 -4.96
N PRO A 85 15.20 -8.47 -3.93
CA PRO A 85 15.02 -9.90 -4.14
C PRO A 85 13.83 -10.15 -5.09
N ASN A 86 13.97 -11.16 -5.96
CA ASN A 86 12.95 -11.52 -6.94
C ASN A 86 11.63 -11.91 -6.25
N LEU A 87 10.65 -10.99 -6.30
CA LEU A 87 9.33 -11.18 -5.72
C LEU A 87 8.50 -12.26 -6.45
N ASP A 88 8.88 -12.60 -7.69
CA ASP A 88 8.20 -13.60 -8.50
C ASP A 88 8.24 -14.99 -7.86
N LEU A 89 9.35 -15.34 -7.19
CA LEU A 89 9.46 -16.61 -6.45
C LEU A 89 8.44 -16.70 -5.32
N ILE A 90 8.15 -15.57 -4.66
CA ILE A 90 7.15 -15.49 -3.58
C ILE A 90 5.74 -15.56 -4.17
N LYS A 91 5.52 -14.89 -5.30
CA LYS A 91 4.25 -14.91 -6.04
C LYS A 91 3.90 -16.31 -6.57
N GLU A 92 4.90 -17.06 -7.07
CA GLU A 92 4.77 -18.45 -7.52
C GLU A 92 4.45 -19.38 -6.35
N ARG A 93 5.17 -19.24 -5.23
CA ARG A 93 4.93 -20.02 -4.00
C ARG A 93 3.60 -19.69 -3.32
N GLY A 94 2.98 -18.57 -3.66
CA GLY A 94 1.65 -18.20 -3.17
C GLY A 94 1.62 -17.64 -1.74
N GLY A 95 2.77 -17.29 -1.17
CA GLY A 95 2.90 -16.75 0.17
C GLY A 95 4.35 -16.71 0.65
N TRP A 96 4.56 -16.12 1.83
CA TRP A 96 5.84 -16.08 2.54
C TRP A 96 5.62 -16.52 3.99
N SER A 97 6.64 -17.08 4.64
CA SER A 97 6.58 -17.31 6.09
C SER A 97 7.22 -16.14 6.83
N SER A 98 6.57 -15.67 7.89
CA SER A 98 7.12 -14.70 8.83
C SER A 98 6.96 -15.25 10.24
N PHE A 99 8.08 -15.38 10.98
CA PHE A 99 8.08 -15.80 12.39
C PHE A 99 7.34 -17.11 12.70
N GLY A 100 7.32 -18.06 11.77
CA GLY A 100 6.64 -19.35 11.93
C GLY A 100 5.20 -19.36 11.41
N ASP A 101 4.61 -18.20 11.13
CA ASP A 101 3.31 -18.09 10.49
C ASP A 101 3.47 -18.04 8.97
N TRP A 102 2.56 -18.70 8.24
CA TRP A 102 2.49 -18.61 6.78
C TRP A 102 1.53 -17.48 6.39
N GLU A 103 2.08 -16.46 5.75
CA GLU A 103 1.33 -15.34 5.19
C GLU A 103 1.09 -15.58 3.69
N PRO A 104 -0.17 -15.72 3.25
CA PRO A 104 -0.47 -15.92 1.85
C PRO A 104 -0.31 -14.64 1.02
N TRP A 105 -0.06 -14.82 -0.28
CA TRP A 105 0.00 -13.70 -1.21
C TRP A 105 -1.37 -13.00 -1.35
N PRO A 106 -1.43 -11.66 -1.30
CA PRO A 106 -2.69 -10.92 -1.42
C PRO A 106 -3.43 -11.28 -2.71
N GLY A 107 -4.71 -11.65 -2.57
CA GLY A 107 -5.56 -12.08 -3.68
C GLY A 107 -5.55 -13.59 -3.98
N LYS A 108 -4.64 -14.37 -3.37
CA LYS A 108 -4.63 -15.84 -3.48
C LYS A 108 -5.18 -16.57 -2.26
N SER A 109 -5.30 -15.91 -1.10
CA SER A 109 -6.00 -16.50 0.05
C SER A 109 -7.35 -15.83 0.29
N SER A 110 -8.41 -16.58 0.02
CA SER A 110 -9.36 -16.77 1.10
C SER A 110 -8.66 -17.65 2.11
N ARG A 111 -8.12 -17.10 3.21
CA ARG A 111 -7.83 -17.95 4.38
C ARG A 111 -9.20 -18.45 4.80
N ALA A 112 -9.64 -19.58 4.25
CA ALA A 112 -9.64 -20.86 4.92
C ALA A 112 -9.88 -20.89 6.44
N MET A 113 -10.39 -19.82 7.06
CA MET A 113 -10.87 -19.88 8.43
C MET A 113 -12.03 -20.88 8.56
N LEU A 114 -12.64 -21.23 7.43
CA LEU A 114 -13.67 -22.25 7.29
C LEU A 114 -13.19 -23.50 6.51
N GLU A 115 -11.95 -23.56 6.05
CA GLU A 115 -11.48 -24.74 5.28
C GLU A 115 -11.28 -25.90 6.26
N GLY A 116 -12.32 -26.73 6.38
CA GLY A 116 -12.44 -27.81 7.35
C GLY A 116 -13.56 -27.62 8.39
N MET A 117 -14.17 -26.43 8.50
CA MET A 117 -15.28 -26.18 9.42
C MET A 117 -16.63 -26.12 8.68
N PRO A 118 -17.70 -26.72 9.21
CA PRO A 118 -19.03 -26.60 8.62
C PRO A 118 -19.49 -25.14 8.54
N LYS A 119 -19.90 -24.71 7.34
CA LYS A 119 -20.59 -23.42 7.17
C LYS A 119 -22.01 -23.55 7.73
N LEU A 120 -22.37 -22.67 8.67
CA LEU A 120 -23.68 -22.68 9.35
C LEU A 120 -24.75 -21.83 8.64
N TYR A 121 -24.42 -21.22 7.50
CA TYR A 121 -25.30 -20.34 6.75
C TYR A 121 -25.33 -20.74 5.26
N GLU A 122 -26.42 -20.39 4.59
CA GLU A 122 -26.60 -20.63 3.16
C GLU A 122 -25.80 -19.61 2.33
N GLU A 123 -25.08 -20.08 1.31
CA GLU A 123 -24.26 -19.22 0.46
C GLU A 123 -25.06 -18.21 -0.39
N LYS A 124 -26.35 -18.51 -0.62
CA LYS A 124 -27.26 -17.65 -1.40
C LYS A 124 -27.93 -16.57 -0.56
N MET A 125 -27.81 -16.62 0.76
CA MET A 125 -28.45 -15.68 1.68
C MET A 125 -27.71 -14.35 1.70
N GLU A 126 -28.44 -13.25 1.87
CA GLU A 126 -27.82 -11.94 2.12
C GLU A 126 -26.94 -12.01 3.37
N ARG A 127 -25.71 -11.50 3.27
CA ARG A 127 -24.67 -11.64 4.31
C ARG A 127 -25.08 -11.01 5.64
N LYS A 128 -25.86 -9.91 5.58
CA LYS A 128 -26.42 -9.24 6.76
C LYS A 128 -27.38 -10.16 7.51
N ASP A 129 -28.27 -10.82 6.77
CA ASP A 129 -29.30 -11.68 7.35
C ASP A 129 -28.66 -12.97 7.87
N ALA A 130 -27.65 -13.50 7.17
CA ALA A 130 -26.82 -14.61 7.65
C ALA A 130 -26.11 -14.26 8.97
N LEU A 131 -25.52 -13.06 9.09
CA LEU A 131 -24.89 -12.62 10.33
C LEU A 131 -25.90 -12.47 11.47
N GLN A 132 -27.09 -11.96 11.19
CA GLN A 132 -28.17 -11.85 12.17
C GLN A 132 -28.66 -13.24 12.63
N ALA A 133 -28.79 -14.20 11.70
CA ALA A 133 -29.14 -15.57 12.03
C ALA A 133 -28.06 -16.21 12.94
N LEU A 134 -26.77 -16.05 12.60
CA LEU A 134 -25.68 -16.55 13.44
C LEU A 134 -25.62 -15.87 14.82
N LEU A 135 -25.96 -14.58 14.90
CA LEU A 135 -26.05 -13.89 16.19
C LEU A 135 -27.15 -14.49 17.06
N ASN A 136 -28.32 -14.76 16.46
CA ASN A 136 -29.42 -15.40 17.17
C ASN A 136 -29.06 -16.82 17.62
N THR A 137 -28.35 -17.60 16.79
CA THR A 137 -27.89 -18.93 17.18
C THR A 137 -26.84 -18.85 18.28
N LEU A 138 -25.94 -17.87 18.26
CA LEU A 138 -24.96 -17.63 19.31
C LEU A 138 -25.65 -17.32 20.65
N ILE A 139 -26.58 -16.37 20.66
CA ILE A 139 -27.35 -15.99 21.86
C ILE A 139 -28.13 -17.20 22.40
N TYR A 140 -28.83 -17.93 21.52
CA TYR A 140 -29.58 -19.12 21.93
C TYR A 140 -28.67 -20.19 22.53
N SER A 141 -27.52 -20.47 21.91
CA SER A 141 -26.56 -21.45 22.42
C SER A 141 -25.95 -21.04 23.77
N TYR A 142 -25.68 -19.74 23.97
CA TYR A 142 -25.23 -19.22 25.27
C TYR A 142 -26.31 -19.34 26.35
N LEU A 143 -27.56 -19.01 26.04
CA LEU A 143 -28.68 -19.21 26.97
C LEU A 143 -28.90 -20.69 27.30
N LYS A 144 -28.74 -21.58 26.31
CA LYS A 144 -28.79 -23.03 26.50
C LYS A 144 -27.67 -23.50 27.43
N LEU A 145 -26.46 -22.95 27.28
CA LEU A 145 -25.33 -23.23 28.17
C LEU A 145 -25.62 -22.81 29.60
N LEU A 146 -26.11 -21.58 29.81
CA LEU A 146 -26.48 -21.08 31.14
C LEU A 146 -27.58 -21.93 31.78
N ASN A 147 -28.60 -22.29 31.01
CA ASN A 147 -29.69 -23.15 31.45
C ASN A 147 -29.14 -24.52 31.88
N GLN A 148 -28.27 -25.12 31.07
CA GLN A 148 -27.67 -26.41 31.41
C GLN A 148 -26.78 -26.32 32.64
N LEU A 149 -25.95 -25.28 32.76
CA LEU A 149 -25.07 -25.08 33.91
C LEU A 149 -25.88 -24.83 35.20
N GLY A 150 -27.01 -24.12 35.09
CA GLY A 150 -27.93 -23.87 36.20
C GLY A 150 -28.66 -25.13 36.70
N HIS A 151 -28.96 -26.09 35.81
CA HIS A 151 -29.68 -27.32 36.19
C HIS A 151 -28.75 -28.49 36.52
N GLN A 152 -27.62 -28.62 35.83
CA GLN A 152 -26.74 -29.80 35.89
C GLN A 152 -25.41 -29.53 36.63
N GLY A 153 -25.07 -28.27 36.91
CA GLY A 153 -23.79 -27.90 37.50
C GLY A 153 -22.60 -28.03 36.54
N PRO A 154 -21.38 -27.63 36.94
CA PRO A 154 -20.20 -27.68 36.08
C PRO A 154 -19.77 -29.13 35.76
N PRO A 155 -19.34 -29.42 34.51
CA PRO A 155 -19.04 -30.77 34.04
C PRO A 155 -17.91 -31.45 34.84
N SER A 156 -17.02 -30.67 35.48
CA SER A 156 -15.91 -31.13 36.32
C SER A 156 -16.33 -31.95 37.55
N LEU A 157 -17.61 -31.93 37.93
CA LEU A 157 -18.16 -32.72 39.05
C LEU A 157 -18.83 -34.02 38.60
N SER A 158 -19.02 -34.23 37.29
CA SER A 158 -19.70 -35.41 36.75
C SER A 158 -18.69 -36.53 36.46
N ASN A 159 -18.45 -37.40 37.45
CA ASN A 159 -17.49 -38.51 37.40
C ASN A 159 -17.91 -39.71 36.52
N HIS A 160 -18.76 -39.53 35.50
CA HIS A 160 -19.24 -40.65 34.70
C HIS A 160 -19.17 -40.42 33.19
N SER A 161 -18.34 -41.28 32.57
CA SER A 161 -18.33 -41.73 31.17
C SER A 161 -17.47 -40.95 30.17
N ASN A 162 -16.85 -41.71 29.26
CA ASN A 162 -16.11 -41.27 28.07
C ASN A 162 -17.03 -40.61 27.01
N GLN A 163 -18.14 -39.98 27.41
CA GLN A 163 -19.08 -39.31 26.52
C GLN A 163 -18.86 -37.80 26.59
N VAL A 164 -18.80 -37.16 25.41
CA VAL A 164 -18.69 -35.69 25.31
C VAL A 164 -19.89 -35.08 26.01
N SER A 165 -19.65 -34.31 27.07
CA SER A 165 -20.72 -33.68 27.85
C SER A 165 -21.57 -32.80 26.94
N ASN A 166 -22.88 -32.75 27.19
CA ASN A 166 -23.78 -31.84 26.47
C ASN A 166 -23.33 -30.37 26.64
N THR A 167 -22.63 -30.02 27.72
CA THR A 167 -21.99 -28.69 27.87
C THR A 167 -20.91 -28.48 26.82
N ASP A 168 -20.08 -29.48 26.57
CA ASP A 168 -18.94 -29.39 25.64
C ASP A 168 -19.43 -29.31 24.19
N GLN A 169 -20.54 -29.98 23.88
CA GLN A 169 -21.21 -29.85 22.58
C GLN A 169 -21.75 -28.43 22.36
N ILE A 170 -22.33 -27.81 23.40
CA ILE A 170 -22.81 -26.42 23.30
C ILE A 170 -21.64 -25.45 23.17
N ILE A 171 -20.54 -25.66 23.90
CA ILE A 171 -19.32 -24.84 23.79
C ILE A 171 -18.73 -24.96 22.38
N SER A 172 -18.60 -26.18 21.85
CA SER A 172 -18.13 -26.39 20.47
C SER A 172 -19.04 -25.70 19.44
N HIS A 173 -20.36 -25.71 19.66
CA HIS A 173 -21.31 -24.99 18.79
C HIS A 173 -21.13 -23.46 18.88
N ILE A 174 -20.85 -22.91 20.07
CA ILE A 174 -20.54 -21.48 20.27
C ILE A 174 -19.26 -21.09 19.53
N GLU A 175 -18.21 -21.90 19.65
CA GLU A 175 -16.94 -21.70 18.94
C GLU A 175 -17.15 -21.71 17.42
N LEU A 176 -17.83 -22.75 16.90
CA LEU A 176 -18.13 -22.87 15.48
C LEU A 176 -18.95 -21.69 14.96
N THR A 177 -19.95 -21.24 15.72
CA THR A 177 -20.76 -20.06 15.36
C THR A 177 -19.89 -18.81 15.28
N SER A 178 -18.97 -18.63 16.25
CA SER A 178 -18.06 -17.49 16.30
C SER A 178 -17.08 -17.48 15.13
N PHE A 179 -16.53 -18.63 14.74
CA PHE A 179 -15.68 -18.75 13.54
C PHE A 179 -16.46 -18.43 12.26
N ASN A 180 -17.70 -18.90 12.14
CA ASN A 180 -18.57 -18.59 11.01
C ASN A 180 -18.87 -17.08 10.91
N MET A 181 -19.16 -16.42 12.03
CA MET A 181 -19.37 -14.96 12.07
C MET A 181 -18.11 -14.21 11.68
N HIS A 182 -16.94 -14.63 12.19
CA HIS A 182 -15.67 -14.01 11.83
C HIS A 182 -15.36 -14.17 10.33
N GLY A 183 -15.63 -15.36 9.77
CA GLY A 183 -15.53 -15.60 8.33
C GLY A 183 -16.39 -14.65 7.51
N LEU A 184 -17.67 -14.49 7.85
CA LEU A 184 -18.57 -13.54 7.19
C LEU A 184 -18.11 -12.08 7.32
N CYS A 185 -17.64 -11.68 8.49
CA CYS A 185 -17.07 -10.33 8.69
C CYS A 185 -15.85 -10.11 7.80
N ASN A 186 -15.01 -11.13 7.61
CA ASN A 186 -13.85 -11.04 6.72
C ASN A 186 -14.26 -10.88 5.25
N GLU A 187 -15.31 -11.58 4.82
CA GLU A 187 -15.87 -11.41 3.48
C GLU A 187 -16.47 -10.01 3.23
N LEU A 188 -16.91 -9.32 4.29
CA LEU A 188 -17.43 -7.95 4.19
C LEU A 188 -16.32 -6.88 4.10
N ARG A 189 -15.06 -7.20 4.44
CA ARG A 189 -13.94 -6.23 4.43
C ARG A 189 -13.70 -5.56 3.08
N PRO A 190 -13.72 -6.27 1.93
CA PRO A 190 -13.53 -5.61 0.62
C PRO A 190 -14.64 -4.60 0.31
N ARG A 191 -15.89 -4.91 0.65
CA ARG A 191 -17.01 -3.98 0.47
C ARG A 191 -16.86 -2.76 1.38
N GLN A 192 -16.51 -2.98 2.66
CA GLN A 192 -16.23 -1.89 3.59
C GLN A 192 -15.13 -0.97 3.08
N ALA A 193 -14.01 -1.52 2.60
CA ALA A 193 -12.89 -0.75 2.07
C ALA A 193 -13.31 0.13 0.88
N ARG A 194 -14.13 -0.39 -0.04
CA ARG A 194 -14.67 0.39 -1.17
C ARG A 194 -15.56 1.54 -0.70
N GLU A 195 -16.47 1.30 0.24
CA GLU A 195 -17.35 2.34 0.76
C GLU A 195 -16.58 3.41 1.55
N THR A 196 -15.58 3.00 2.34
CA THR A 196 -14.66 3.93 3.02
C THR A 196 -13.90 4.80 2.01
N LEU A 197 -13.41 4.20 0.92
CA LEU A 197 -12.74 4.95 -0.15
C LEU A 197 -13.68 5.94 -0.84
N LYS A 198 -14.91 5.51 -1.18
CA LYS A 198 -15.94 6.39 -1.75
C LYS A 198 -16.23 7.58 -0.85
N LEU A 199 -16.35 7.36 0.46
CA LEU A 199 -16.56 8.42 1.44
C LEU A 199 -15.38 9.41 1.46
N MET A 200 -14.15 8.90 1.54
CA MET A 200 -12.92 9.70 1.54
C MET A 200 -12.79 10.54 0.26
N MET A 201 -13.12 9.97 -0.91
CA MET A 201 -13.08 10.71 -2.18
C MET A 201 -14.15 11.82 -2.24
N LYS A 202 -15.35 11.57 -1.71
CA LYS A 202 -16.41 12.59 -1.61
C LYS A 202 -15.97 13.74 -0.70
N GLU A 203 -15.32 13.44 0.41
CA GLU A 203 -14.77 14.44 1.33
C GLU A 203 -13.68 15.27 0.66
N GLN A 204 -12.72 14.63 -0.01
CA GLN A 204 -11.67 15.33 -0.77
C GLN A 204 -12.24 16.23 -1.87
N ALA A 205 -13.27 15.78 -2.59
CA ALA A 205 -13.93 16.58 -3.60
C ALA A 205 -14.63 17.81 -3.00
N LYS A 206 -15.27 17.64 -1.84
CA LYS A 206 -15.90 18.73 -1.10
C LYS A 206 -14.86 19.76 -0.64
N GLU A 207 -13.76 19.32 -0.03
CA GLU A 207 -12.68 20.22 0.40
C GLU A 207 -12.09 21.01 -0.77
N LYS A 208 -11.84 20.36 -1.91
CA LYS A 208 -11.31 21.03 -3.10
C LYS A 208 -12.26 22.11 -3.63
N ARG A 209 -13.57 21.83 -3.65
CA ARG A 209 -14.60 22.81 -4.05
C ARG A 209 -14.68 23.98 -3.08
N GLU A 210 -14.60 23.72 -1.78
CA GLU A 210 -14.60 24.78 -0.75
C GLU A 210 -13.37 25.67 -0.86
N LYS A 211 -12.18 25.08 -1.03
CA LYS A 211 -10.93 25.83 -1.27
C LYS A 211 -11.02 26.66 -2.56
N ALA A 212 -11.53 26.09 -3.66
CA ALA A 212 -11.72 26.83 -4.91
C ALA A 212 -12.69 28.01 -4.73
N ARG A 213 -13.81 27.82 -4.03
CA ARG A 213 -14.77 28.89 -3.73
C ARG A 213 -14.13 30.00 -2.89
N LEU A 214 -13.28 29.64 -1.93
CA LEU A 214 -12.55 30.62 -1.12
C LEU A 214 -11.59 31.45 -1.98
N VAL A 215 -10.82 30.81 -2.85
CA VAL A 215 -9.89 31.50 -3.78
C VAL A 215 -10.66 32.45 -4.70
N LEU A 216 -11.77 31.98 -5.31
CA LEU A 216 -12.60 32.83 -6.16
C LEU A 216 -13.11 34.07 -5.42
N LYS A 217 -13.56 33.90 -4.17
CA LYS A 217 -13.98 35.02 -3.33
C LYS A 217 -12.83 35.99 -3.07
N THR A 218 -11.64 35.50 -2.72
CA THR A 218 -10.47 36.37 -2.49
C THR A 218 -10.04 37.12 -3.75
N CYS A 219 -10.14 36.49 -4.94
CA CYS A 219 -9.86 37.17 -6.21
C CYS A 219 -10.89 38.25 -6.52
N GLU A 220 -12.16 38.02 -6.21
CA GLU A 220 -13.23 39.02 -6.34
C GLU A 220 -13.01 40.20 -5.40
N ASP A 221 -12.68 39.94 -4.13
CA ASP A 221 -12.34 40.96 -3.13
C ASP A 221 -11.13 41.81 -3.61
N LEU A 222 -10.03 41.17 -4.03
CA LEU A 222 -8.85 41.86 -4.55
C LEU A 222 -9.14 42.69 -5.81
N LYS A 223 -10.01 42.19 -6.70
CA LYS A 223 -10.41 42.93 -7.91
C LYS A 223 -11.21 44.17 -7.54
N ASN A 224 -12.10 44.08 -6.56
CA ASN A 224 -12.86 45.22 -6.06
C ASN A 224 -11.94 46.27 -5.42
N ASP A 225 -10.96 45.83 -4.62
CA ASP A 225 -9.94 46.71 -4.03
C ASP A 225 -9.12 47.44 -5.11
N LEU A 226 -8.67 46.73 -6.15
CA LEU A 226 -7.93 47.32 -7.27
C LEU A 226 -8.75 48.35 -8.05
N ILE A 227 -10.04 48.08 -8.28
CA ILE A 227 -10.94 49.05 -8.92
C ILE A 227 -11.11 50.28 -8.02
N GLY A 228 -11.26 50.09 -6.70
CA GLY A 228 -11.28 51.18 -5.72
C GLY A 228 -10.02 52.05 -5.80
N LEU A 229 -8.83 51.44 -5.79
CA LEU A 229 -7.57 52.16 -5.94
C LEU A 229 -7.45 52.88 -7.28
N LYS A 230 -7.83 52.24 -8.40
CA LYS A 230 -7.80 52.87 -9.73
C LYS A 230 -8.72 54.10 -9.80
N ASN A 231 -9.90 54.01 -9.19
CA ASN A 231 -10.83 55.13 -9.12
C ASN A 231 -10.30 56.27 -8.23
N HIS A 232 -9.51 55.95 -7.20
CA HIS A 232 -8.81 56.95 -6.39
C HIS A 232 -7.55 57.51 -7.07
N SER A 233 -6.85 56.75 -7.91
CA SER A 233 -5.64 57.19 -8.62
C SER A 233 -5.94 57.94 -9.92
N GLY A 234 -7.17 57.85 -10.45
CA GLY A 234 -7.63 58.58 -11.65
C GLY A 234 -7.77 60.10 -11.49
N SER A 235 -7.16 60.70 -10.45
CA SER A 235 -7.11 62.16 -10.24
C SER A 235 -5.72 62.77 -10.50
N PHE A 236 -4.78 62.02 -11.06
CA PHE A 236 -3.49 62.54 -11.54
C PHE A 236 -3.36 62.29 -13.05
N ASP A 237 -3.99 63.16 -13.85
CA ASP A 237 -3.68 63.31 -15.27
C ASP A 237 -2.53 64.32 -15.42
N ASP A 238 -1.47 63.92 -16.12
CA ASP A 238 -0.81 64.77 -17.10
C ASP A 238 -0.16 63.91 -18.21
N PRO A 239 -0.03 64.44 -19.45
CA PRO A 239 -0.10 63.65 -20.67
C PRO A 239 1.28 63.36 -21.26
N ILE A 240 1.50 62.13 -21.73
CA ILE A 240 2.54 61.87 -22.74
C ILE A 240 1.92 61.09 -23.89
N GLN A 241 1.78 61.81 -25.00
CA GLN A 241 1.49 61.27 -26.31
C GLN A 241 2.64 60.37 -26.80
N ASN A 242 2.22 59.32 -27.51
CA ASN A 242 2.87 58.82 -28.73
C ASN A 242 4.13 57.94 -28.58
N ILE A 243 3.91 56.63 -28.50
CA ILE A 243 4.68 55.65 -29.30
C ILE A 243 3.68 54.64 -29.86
N GLN A 244 3.35 54.79 -31.14
CA GLN A 244 2.88 53.69 -31.96
C GLN A 244 4.02 52.69 -32.14
N SER A 245 3.85 51.48 -31.63
CA SER A 245 4.46 50.28 -32.20
C SER A 245 3.40 49.18 -32.18
N ASN A 246 2.97 48.83 -33.39
CA ASN A 246 2.14 47.69 -33.72
C ASN A 246 2.60 46.41 -33.03
N GLU A 247 1.73 45.77 -32.25
CA GLU A 247 1.55 44.31 -32.25
C GLU A 247 0.08 44.01 -31.91
N THR A 248 -0.73 43.82 -32.94
CA THR A 248 -1.98 43.06 -32.84
C THR A 248 -1.61 41.62 -32.52
N PHE A 249 -1.59 41.27 -31.23
CA PHE A 249 -1.53 39.89 -30.75
C PHE A 249 -2.96 39.42 -30.51
N ASP A 250 -3.39 38.46 -31.33
CA ASP A 250 -4.72 37.85 -31.34
C ASP A 250 -4.94 37.00 -30.08
N ASP A 251 -5.63 37.57 -29.09
CA ASP A 251 -5.94 36.95 -27.79
C ASP A 251 -7.29 36.20 -27.82
N SER A 252 -7.92 36.06 -29.00
CA SER A 252 -9.21 35.36 -29.15
C SER A 252 -9.10 33.84 -29.28
N MET A 253 -7.90 33.34 -29.56
CA MET A 253 -7.66 31.93 -29.91
C MET A 253 -7.17 31.08 -28.73
N LYS A 254 -6.72 31.68 -27.62
CA LYS A 254 -6.27 30.93 -26.42
C LYS A 254 -7.39 30.66 -25.42
N GLU A 255 -8.38 31.55 -25.31
CA GLU A 255 -9.47 31.40 -24.34
C GLU A 255 -10.50 30.32 -24.76
N THR A 256 -10.56 30.01 -26.05
CA THR A 256 -11.40 28.94 -26.60
C THR A 256 -10.78 27.56 -26.37
N ASP A 257 -9.47 27.42 -26.59
CA ASP A 257 -8.73 26.18 -26.36
C ASP A 257 -8.64 25.79 -24.87
N GLU A 258 -8.53 26.76 -23.96
CA GLU A 258 -8.48 26.46 -22.52
C GLU A 258 -9.85 26.04 -21.97
N LYS A 259 -10.94 26.63 -22.49
CA LYS A 259 -12.32 26.27 -22.13
C LYS A 259 -12.76 24.94 -22.74
N THR A 260 -12.28 24.57 -23.93
CA THR A 260 -12.49 23.24 -24.50
C THR A 260 -11.70 22.19 -23.73
N LEU A 261 -10.44 22.44 -23.36
CA LEU A 261 -9.63 21.53 -22.54
C LEU A 261 -10.21 21.32 -21.14
N LEU A 262 -10.77 22.36 -20.51
CA LEU A 262 -11.46 22.23 -19.23
C LEU A 262 -12.75 21.42 -19.37
N LYS A 263 -13.53 21.62 -20.44
CA LYS A 263 -14.75 20.84 -20.71
C LYS A 263 -14.45 19.37 -20.99
N GLU A 264 -13.40 19.09 -21.74
CA GLU A 264 -12.96 17.74 -22.10
C GLU A 264 -12.45 17.00 -20.84
N LYS A 265 -11.62 17.66 -20.01
CA LYS A 265 -11.23 17.12 -18.70
C LYS A 265 -12.44 16.92 -17.78
N GLN A 266 -13.41 17.82 -17.77
CA GLN A 266 -14.63 17.68 -16.97
C GLN A 266 -15.49 16.49 -17.44
N GLN A 267 -15.54 16.25 -18.76
CA GLN A 267 -16.22 15.09 -19.35
C GLN A 267 -15.51 13.78 -19.02
N ASP A 268 -14.18 13.74 -19.09
CA ASP A 268 -13.39 12.58 -18.69
C ASP A 268 -13.55 12.25 -17.20
N TRP A 269 -13.59 13.28 -16.34
CA TRP A 269 -13.88 13.10 -14.92
C TRP A 269 -15.29 12.53 -14.67
N ASN A 270 -16.29 13.02 -15.40
CA ASN A 270 -17.66 12.51 -15.29
C ASN A 270 -17.81 11.09 -15.85
N ALA A 271 -17.08 10.76 -16.92
CA ALA A 271 -17.04 9.40 -17.48
C ALA A 271 -16.39 8.41 -16.51
N LEU A 272 -15.28 8.79 -15.87
CA LEU A 272 -14.64 7.99 -14.82
C LEU A 272 -15.54 7.79 -13.59
N LEU A 273 -16.34 8.80 -13.23
CA LEU A 273 -17.34 8.68 -12.17
C LEU A 273 -18.49 7.73 -12.54
N SER A 274 -18.97 7.75 -13.79
CA SER A 274 -20.02 6.83 -14.24
C SER A 274 -19.57 5.36 -14.24
N VAL A 275 -18.31 5.09 -14.60
CA VAL A 275 -17.73 3.74 -14.56
C VAL A 275 -17.55 3.23 -13.13
N VAL A 276 -17.41 4.13 -12.15
CA VAL A 276 -17.33 3.79 -10.71
C VAL A 276 -18.72 3.60 -10.09
N ASP A 277 -19.76 4.21 -10.64
CA ASP A 277 -21.15 4.03 -10.19
C ASP A 277 -21.81 2.76 -10.77
N ASP A 278 -21.30 2.21 -11.89
CA ASP A 278 -21.75 0.96 -12.52
C ASP A 278 -21.04 -0.32 -12.01
N LEU A 279 -20.16 -0.23 -11.00
CA LEU A 279 -19.38 -1.35 -10.38
C LEU A 279 -19.64 -1.54 -8.87
#